data_AF-A0A3B8WLY7-F1
#
_entry.id   AF-A0A3B8WLY7-F1
#
_cell.length_a   1.000
_cell.length_b   1.000
_cell.length_c   1.000
_cell.angle_alpha   90.00
_cell.angle_beta   90.00
_cell.angle_gamma   90.00
#
_symmetry.space_group_name_H-M   'P 1'
#
loop_
_entity.id
_entity.type
_entity.pdbx_description
1 polymer ?
#
loop_
_entity_poly.entity_id
_entity_poly.type
_entity_poly.pdbx_seq_one_letter_code
_entity_poly.pdbx_strand_id
1 'polypeptide(L)'
;MLNPTLAFHALLIIGLGGALLSSSILAGATLLLASAGMVLSIRKSLYKTGWDKPKELRLLHFSFWLFVLVSFLSWALEGFDYEGGKTLGTHARFILFWPLIVAASYARIGAKTTFWAIGLMAASVIGIFIMTVAARQGALDQVLNSRFGGGINPISFGNLALLGGMLTIVATLFFIKEKRFALAILFFTLGVAAVVISMLSETRSNLVALPFLLVLLIPLLSKRLRIAGLIVVPVLVAGAIITSDRMSSSLNGLLHDGHLDSGMEIRLEVWGQALTMFGENPWSGAGLGGYTHRIESEVAAGNLPELFLDCCTGHAHNDLLNNAATSGVPGILS
;
A
#
# COMPACT_ATOMS: atom_id res chain seq x y z
N MET A 1 -24.80 1.51 27.01
CA MET A 1 -23.95 0.52 26.31
C MET A 1 -23.83 0.96 24.87
N LEU A 2 -22.63 1.23 24.36
CA LEU A 2 -22.40 1.61 22.95
C LEU A 2 -22.90 0.48 22.03
N ASN A 3 -23.61 0.83 20.95
CA ASN A 3 -24.00 -0.15 19.94
C ASN A 3 -22.73 -0.79 19.33
N PRO A 4 -22.54 -2.12 19.41
CA PRO A 4 -21.32 -2.77 18.94
C PRO A 4 -21.02 -2.51 17.47
N THR A 5 -22.05 -2.28 16.63
CA THR A 5 -21.83 -1.91 15.22
C THR A 5 -21.23 -0.51 15.08
N LEU A 6 -21.67 0.45 15.91
CA LEU A 6 -21.11 1.81 15.92
C LEU A 6 -19.64 1.81 16.34
N ALA A 7 -19.27 0.96 17.31
CA ALA A 7 -17.89 0.79 17.72
C ALA A 7 -16.99 0.30 16.57
N PHE A 8 -17.45 -0.67 15.76
CA PHE A 8 -16.70 -1.13 14.59
C PHE A 8 -16.53 -0.05 13.53
N HIS A 9 -17.56 0.77 13.30
CA HIS A 9 -17.47 1.91 12.39
C HIS A 9 -16.41 2.91 12.87
N ALA A 10 -16.46 3.27 14.15
CA ALA A 10 -15.51 4.20 14.74
C ALA A 10 -14.07 3.66 14.69
N LEU A 11 -13.86 2.39 15.03
CA LEU A 11 -12.54 1.75 14.97
C LEU A 11 -11.99 1.74 13.54
N LEU A 12 -12.80 1.43 12.53
CA LEU A 12 -12.36 1.45 11.13
C LEU A 12 -11.95 2.87 10.70
N ILE A 13 -12.78 3.87 11.04
CA ILE A 13 -12.52 5.27 10.70
C ILE A 13 -11.25 5.77 11.38
N ILE A 14 -11.11 5.54 12.69
CA ILE A 14 -9.94 5.95 13.48
C ILE A 14 -8.69 5.20 13.02
N GLY A 15 -8.78 3.90 12.75
CA GLY A 15 -7.65 3.09 12.30
C GLY A 15 -7.09 3.57 10.97
N LEU A 16 -7.96 3.73 9.95
CA LEU A 16 -7.54 4.19 8.63
C LEU A 16 -7.13 5.67 8.63
N GLY A 17 -7.86 6.53 9.34
CA GLY A 17 -7.51 7.95 9.47
C GLY A 17 -6.23 8.19 10.27
N GLY A 18 -5.95 7.34 11.26
CA GLY A 18 -4.75 7.35 12.08
C GLY A 18 -3.54 6.67 11.44
N ALA A 19 -3.70 6.00 10.29
CA ALA A 19 -2.65 5.20 9.66
C ALA A 19 -1.37 6.00 9.36
N LEU A 20 -1.52 7.26 8.95
CA LEU A 20 -0.39 8.16 8.68
C LEU A 20 0.10 8.93 9.92
N LEU A 21 -0.72 8.99 10.97
CA LEU A 21 -0.38 9.72 12.21
C LEU A 21 0.40 8.84 13.18
N SER A 22 0.04 7.56 13.28
CA SER A 22 0.68 6.62 14.18
C SER A 22 0.38 5.18 13.75
N SER A 23 1.44 4.40 13.54
CA SER A 23 1.34 2.96 13.31
C SER A 23 0.64 2.24 14.46
N SER A 24 0.79 2.72 15.70
CA SER A 24 0.13 2.17 16.89
C SER A 24 -1.39 2.35 16.87
N ILE A 25 -1.91 3.46 16.32
CA ILE A 25 -3.35 3.67 16.19
C ILE A 25 -3.94 2.67 15.20
N LEU A 26 -3.30 2.52 14.03
CA LEU A 26 -3.72 1.54 13.03
C LEU A 26 -3.64 0.12 13.60
N ALA A 27 -2.53 -0.25 14.24
CA ALA A 27 -2.32 -1.56 14.82
C ALA A 27 -3.36 -1.86 15.91
N GLY A 28 -3.60 -0.92 16.83
CA GLY A 28 -4.60 -1.05 17.88
C GLY A 28 -6.01 -1.22 17.34
N ALA A 29 -6.42 -0.37 16.38
CA ALA A 29 -7.73 -0.49 15.74
C ALA A 29 -7.89 -1.83 15.00
N THR A 30 -6.85 -2.27 14.29
CA THR A 30 -6.82 -3.55 13.57
C THR A 30 -6.96 -4.73 14.54
N LEU A 31 -6.20 -4.72 15.63
CA LEU A 31 -6.24 -5.79 16.63
C LEU A 31 -7.59 -5.85 17.34
N LEU A 32 -8.20 -4.71 17.68
CA LEU A 32 -9.52 -4.67 18.31
C LEU A 32 -10.61 -5.20 17.36
N LEU A 33 -10.59 -4.77 16.09
CA LEU A 33 -11.52 -5.27 15.06
C LEU A 33 -11.33 -6.77 14.82
N ALA A 34 -10.08 -7.24 14.69
CA ALA A 34 -9.78 -8.65 14.49
C ALA A 34 -10.20 -9.50 15.70
N SER A 35 -9.92 -9.04 16.93
CA SER A 35 -10.34 -9.72 18.16
C SER A 35 -11.86 -9.86 18.23
N ALA A 36 -12.59 -8.79 17.91
CA ALA A 36 -14.04 -8.82 17.87
C ALA A 36 -14.57 -9.76 16.77
N GLY A 37 -13.95 -9.73 15.59
CA GLY A 37 -14.23 -10.65 14.49
C GLY A 37 -13.99 -12.12 14.85
N MET A 38 -12.95 -12.41 15.63
CA MET A 38 -12.66 -13.75 16.12
C MET A 38 -13.73 -14.24 17.11
N VAL A 39 -14.13 -13.38 18.05
CA VAL A 39 -15.26 -13.67 18.96
C VAL A 39 -16.55 -13.94 18.18
N LEU A 40 -16.85 -13.15 17.15
CA LEU A 40 -18.03 -13.35 16.29
C LEU A 40 -17.96 -14.65 15.49
N SER A 41 -16.77 -15.03 15.04
CA SER A 41 -16.52 -16.29 14.33
C SER A 41 -16.77 -17.49 15.24
N ILE A 42 -16.23 -17.47 16.47
CA ILE A 42 -16.44 -18.52 17.48
C ILE A 42 -17.92 -18.66 17.82
N ARG A 43 -18.65 -17.54 17.94
CA ARG A 43 -20.09 -17.52 18.20
C ARG A 43 -20.96 -17.92 17.01
N LYS A 44 -20.35 -18.15 15.84
CA LYS A 44 -21.01 -18.45 14.57
C LYS A 44 -22.10 -17.43 14.20
N SER A 45 -21.90 -16.16 14.56
CA SER A 45 -22.92 -15.11 14.45
C SER A 45 -23.42 -14.89 13.01
N LEU A 46 -22.54 -15.04 12.02
CA LEU A 46 -22.85 -14.86 10.59
C LEU A 46 -23.24 -16.16 9.87
N TYR A 47 -22.90 -17.34 10.41
CA TYR A 47 -23.25 -18.62 9.78
C TYR A 47 -24.76 -18.83 9.73
N LYS A 48 -25.49 -18.33 10.74
CA LYS A 48 -26.96 -18.39 10.79
C LYS A 48 -27.62 -17.65 9.63
N THR A 49 -26.94 -16.68 9.02
CA THR A 49 -27.45 -15.93 7.87
C THR A 49 -26.97 -16.50 6.52
N GLY A 50 -26.30 -17.66 6.52
CA GLY A 50 -25.74 -18.26 5.31
C GLY A 50 -24.60 -17.45 4.69
N TRP A 51 -23.88 -16.66 5.51
CA TRP A 51 -22.83 -15.74 5.06
C TRP A 51 -21.67 -16.46 4.34
N ASP A 52 -21.39 -17.71 4.67
CA ASP A 52 -20.31 -18.56 4.14
C ASP A 52 -20.67 -19.32 2.86
N LYS A 53 -21.93 -19.25 2.41
CA LYS A 53 -22.40 -19.96 1.21
C LYS A 53 -21.84 -19.45 -0.14
N PRO A 54 -21.61 -18.13 -0.36
CA PRO A 54 -21.13 -17.63 -1.64
C PRO A 54 -19.81 -18.28 -2.07
N LYS A 55 -19.68 -18.59 -3.37
CA LYS A 55 -18.48 -19.24 -3.93
C LYS A 55 -17.25 -18.35 -3.78
N GLU A 56 -17.44 -17.05 -3.96
CA GLU A 56 -16.43 -16.00 -3.92
C GLU A 56 -15.74 -15.98 -2.55
N LEU A 57 -16.52 -16.12 -1.47
CA LEU A 57 -16.00 -16.13 -0.12
C LEU A 57 -15.19 -17.40 0.18
N ARG A 58 -15.60 -18.55 -0.38
CA ARG A 58 -14.81 -19.80 -0.30
C ARG A 58 -13.50 -19.72 -1.07
N LEU A 59 -13.50 -19.07 -2.24
CA LEU A 59 -12.28 -18.82 -3.00
C LEU A 59 -11.32 -17.92 -2.24
N LEU A 60 -11.81 -16.83 -1.64
CA LEU A 60 -11.00 -15.96 -0.78
C LEU A 60 -10.41 -16.72 0.41
N HIS A 61 -11.20 -17.59 1.04
CA HIS A 61 -10.72 -18.45 2.13
C HIS A 61 -9.61 -19.39 1.67
N PHE A 62 -9.79 -20.03 0.50
CA PHE A 62 -8.77 -20.90 -0.08
C PHE A 62 -7.49 -20.14 -0.42
N SER A 63 -7.55 -19.04 -1.16
CA SER A 63 -6.37 -18.24 -1.53
C SER A 63 -5.60 -17.77 -0.29
N PHE A 64 -6.32 -17.30 0.73
CA PHE A 64 -5.70 -16.87 1.98
C PHE A 64 -4.94 -18.00 2.69
N TRP A 65 -5.58 -19.15 2.90
CA TRP A 65 -4.92 -20.28 3.58
C TRP A 65 -3.85 -20.96 2.73
N LEU A 66 -3.98 -20.91 1.40
CA LEU A 66 -2.94 -21.38 0.48
C LEU A 66 -1.65 -20.58 0.69
N PHE A 67 -1.73 -19.25 0.76
CA PHE A 67 -0.57 -18.40 1.04
C PHE A 67 0.08 -18.70 2.39
N VAL A 68 -0.73 -18.87 3.45
CA VAL A 68 -0.22 -19.22 4.78
C VAL A 68 0.46 -20.60 4.78
N LEU A 69 -0.15 -21.59 4.11
CA LEU A 69 0.40 -22.93 4.01
C LEU A 69 1.72 -22.94 3.23
N VAL A 70 1.76 -22.27 2.07
CA VAL A 70 2.98 -22.18 1.25
C VAL A 70 4.10 -21.48 2.01
N SER A 71 3.81 -20.38 2.71
CA SER A 71 4.79 -19.67 3.54
C SER A 71 5.33 -20.58 4.66
N PHE A 72 4.45 -21.31 5.35
CA PHE A 72 4.86 -22.23 6.40
C PHE A 72 5.70 -23.39 5.85
N LEU A 73 5.34 -23.95 4.70
CA LEU A 73 6.09 -25.02 4.06
C LEU A 73 7.47 -24.55 3.59
N SER A 74 7.57 -23.35 3.01
CA SER A 74 8.87 -22.74 2.64
C SER A 74 9.77 -22.59 3.87
N TRP A 75 9.24 -22.10 4.99
CA TRP A 75 9.98 -22.00 6.26
C TRP A 75 10.38 -23.35 6.86
N ALA A 76 9.50 -24.36 6.76
CA ALA A 76 9.79 -25.70 7.24
C ALA A 76 10.87 -26.38 6.38
N LEU A 77 10.83 -26.19 5.05
CA LEU A 77 11.78 -26.79 4.11
C LEU A 77 13.19 -26.21 4.24
N GLU A 78 13.32 -24.93 4.62
CA GLU A 78 14.63 -24.32 4.91
C GLU A 78 15.18 -24.67 6.32
N GLY A 79 14.41 -25.41 7.13
CA GLY A 79 14.85 -25.88 8.44
C GLY A 79 14.54 -24.94 9.62
N PHE A 80 13.46 -24.17 9.53
CA PHE A 80 13.02 -23.23 10.56
C PHE A 80 14.04 -22.13 10.87
N ASP A 81 14.66 -21.59 9.83
CA ASP A 81 15.62 -20.49 9.93
C ASP A 81 15.04 -19.25 10.65
N TYR A 82 15.89 -18.50 11.34
CA TYR A 82 15.48 -17.34 12.11
C TYR A 82 14.97 -16.18 11.23
N GLU A 83 15.65 -15.89 10.12
CA GLU A 83 15.19 -14.87 9.18
C GLU A 83 13.90 -15.31 8.50
N GLY A 84 13.80 -16.60 8.17
CA GLY A 84 12.55 -17.22 7.72
C GLY A 84 11.39 -17.05 8.71
N GLY A 85 11.67 -17.20 10.01
CA GLY A 85 10.69 -17.01 11.07
C GLY A 85 10.21 -15.55 11.19
N LYS A 86 11.10 -14.57 10.99
CA LYS A 86 10.71 -13.15 10.92
C LYS A 86 9.83 -12.85 9.71
N THR A 87 10.19 -13.38 8.54
CA THR A 87 9.40 -13.25 7.31
C THR A 87 8.02 -13.89 7.49
N LEU A 88 7.97 -15.10 8.05
CA LEU A 88 6.73 -15.77 8.39
C LEU A 88 5.90 -14.96 9.38
N GLY A 89 6.52 -14.32 10.37
CA GLY A 89 5.84 -13.40 11.31
C GLY A 89 5.17 -12.22 10.59
N THR A 90 5.76 -11.73 9.51
CA THR A 90 5.15 -10.72 8.64
C THR A 90 3.99 -11.29 7.85
N HIS A 91 4.14 -12.47 7.25
CA HIS A 91 3.08 -13.18 6.51
C HIS A 91 1.91 -13.57 7.43
N ALA A 92 2.19 -13.95 8.68
CA ALA A 92 1.19 -14.35 9.67
C ALA A 92 0.22 -13.20 10.02
N ARG A 93 0.59 -11.94 9.78
CA ARG A 93 -0.34 -10.80 9.93
C ARG A 93 -1.55 -10.92 9.01
N PHE A 94 -1.42 -11.61 7.86
CA PHE A 94 -2.55 -11.89 7.00
C PHE A 94 -3.60 -12.79 7.67
N ILE A 95 -3.28 -13.54 8.75
CA ILE A 95 -4.26 -14.29 9.55
C ILE A 95 -5.36 -13.38 10.12
N LEU A 96 -5.04 -12.10 10.35
CA LEU A 96 -6.02 -11.12 10.80
C LEU A 96 -7.05 -10.77 9.71
N PHE A 97 -6.78 -11.06 8.44
CA PHE A 97 -7.70 -10.79 7.32
C PHE A 97 -9.08 -11.40 7.57
N TRP A 98 -9.14 -12.69 7.93
CA TRP A 98 -10.42 -13.37 8.06
C TRP A 98 -11.28 -12.83 9.22
N PRO A 99 -10.75 -12.65 10.45
CA PRO A 99 -11.47 -11.96 11.50
C PRO A 99 -11.91 -10.54 11.12
N LEU A 100 -11.07 -9.76 10.41
CA LEU A 100 -11.44 -8.42 9.97
C LEU A 100 -12.62 -8.43 8.98
N ILE A 101 -12.64 -9.36 8.04
CA ILE A 101 -13.75 -9.55 7.08
C ILE A 101 -15.04 -9.93 7.81
N VAL A 102 -14.96 -10.80 8.83
CA VAL A 102 -16.12 -11.14 9.68
C VAL A 102 -16.62 -9.93 10.45
N ALA A 103 -15.72 -9.16 11.07
CA ALA A 103 -16.09 -7.94 11.80
C ALA A 103 -16.74 -6.90 10.89
N ALA A 104 -16.16 -6.64 9.71
CA ALA A 104 -16.69 -5.70 8.73
C ALA A 104 -18.06 -6.14 8.18
N SER A 105 -18.23 -7.43 7.91
CA SER A 105 -19.50 -8.01 7.44
C SER A 105 -20.59 -7.94 8.50
N TYR A 106 -20.25 -8.25 9.76
CA TYR A 106 -21.18 -8.14 10.88
C TYR A 106 -21.61 -6.69 11.14
N ALA A 107 -20.66 -5.74 11.07
CA ALA A 107 -20.99 -4.32 11.20
C ALA A 107 -21.82 -3.79 10.02
N ARG A 108 -21.85 -4.52 8.90
CA ARG A 108 -22.40 -4.04 7.62
C ARG A 108 -21.73 -2.74 7.17
N ILE A 109 -20.39 -2.71 7.22
CA ILE A 109 -19.60 -1.57 6.75
C ILE A 109 -19.97 -1.27 5.30
N GLY A 110 -20.63 -0.13 5.09
CA GLY A 110 -21.06 0.34 3.77
C GLY A 110 -20.18 1.46 3.25
N ALA A 111 -20.47 1.89 2.01
CA ALA A 111 -19.70 2.91 1.30
C ALA A 111 -19.49 4.20 2.12
N LYS A 112 -20.51 4.66 2.86
CA LYS A 112 -20.42 5.88 3.69
C LYS A 112 -19.31 5.79 4.73
N THR A 113 -19.24 4.66 5.46
CA THR A 113 -18.24 4.45 6.51
C THR A 113 -16.85 4.39 5.93
N THR A 114 -16.69 3.65 4.84
CA THR A 114 -15.43 3.55 4.10
C THR A 114 -14.96 4.92 3.59
N PHE A 115 -15.87 5.71 3.02
CA PHE A 115 -15.55 7.05 2.56
C PHE A 115 -15.18 7.98 3.71
N TRP A 116 -15.90 7.97 4.84
CA TRP A 116 -15.49 8.74 6.01
C TRP A 116 -14.10 8.35 6.53
N ALA A 117 -13.77 7.06 6.53
CA ALA A 117 -12.46 6.57 6.95
C ALA A 117 -11.34 7.06 6.02
N ILE A 118 -11.55 6.99 4.71
CA ILE A 118 -10.61 7.46 3.69
C ILE A 118 -10.51 8.99 3.67
N GLY A 119 -11.62 9.70 3.85
CA GLY A 119 -11.64 11.16 3.97
C GLY A 119 -10.87 11.63 5.20
N LEU A 120 -10.95 10.89 6.32
CA LEU A 120 -10.14 11.17 7.50
C LEU A 120 -8.65 10.91 7.23
N MET A 121 -8.28 9.89 6.46
CA MET A 121 -6.89 9.69 6.02
C MET A 121 -6.39 10.88 5.20
N ALA A 122 -7.18 11.38 4.24
CA ALA A 122 -6.82 12.58 3.46
C ALA A 122 -6.73 13.84 4.34
N ALA A 123 -7.62 13.99 5.33
CA ALA A 123 -7.54 15.06 6.31
C ALA A 123 -6.27 14.96 7.17
N SER A 124 -5.85 13.75 7.55
CA SER A 124 -4.60 13.52 8.29
C SER A 124 -3.36 13.91 7.46
N VAL A 125 -3.35 13.67 6.14
CA VAL A 125 -2.27 14.14 5.25
C VAL A 125 -2.11 15.66 5.35
N ILE A 126 -3.23 16.39 5.28
CA ILE A 126 -3.25 17.86 5.38
C ILE A 126 -2.82 18.30 6.78
N GLY A 127 -3.31 17.62 7.82
CA GLY A 127 -2.92 17.87 9.21
C GLY A 127 -1.40 17.72 9.42
N ILE A 128 -0.81 16.65 8.91
CA ILE A 128 0.65 16.41 8.98
C ILE A 128 1.42 17.51 8.25
N PHE A 129 0.97 17.93 7.07
CA PHE A 129 1.57 19.02 6.33
C PHE A 129 1.54 20.34 7.12
N ILE A 130 0.37 20.74 7.60
CA ILE A 130 0.20 21.98 8.39
C ILE A 130 1.05 21.93 9.66
N MET A 131 1.04 20.80 10.38
CA MET A 131 1.86 20.62 11.59
C MET A 131 3.36 20.72 11.30
N THR A 132 3.82 20.18 10.16
CA THR A 132 5.22 20.27 9.76
C THR A 132 5.63 21.69 9.41
N VAL A 133 4.78 22.43 8.67
CA VAL A 133 5.00 23.84 8.35
C VAL A 133 5.03 24.68 9.63
N ALA A 134 4.09 24.45 10.55
CA ALA A 134 4.05 25.14 11.84
C ALA A 134 5.28 24.83 12.71
N ALA A 135 5.72 23.57 12.77
CA ALA A 135 6.92 23.15 13.50
C ALA A 135 8.20 23.80 12.97
N ARG A 136 8.24 24.15 11.67
CA ARG A 136 9.34 24.91 11.03
C ARG A 136 9.11 26.42 11.05
N GLN A 137 8.33 26.93 12.01
CA GLN A 137 8.04 28.36 12.19
C GLN A 137 7.47 29.04 10.92
N GLY A 138 6.74 28.28 10.10
CA GLY A 138 6.16 28.79 8.86
C GLY A 138 7.12 28.87 7.67
N ALA A 139 8.32 28.28 7.76
CA ALA A 139 9.28 28.19 6.64
C ALA A 139 8.79 27.25 5.53
N LEU A 140 7.76 27.69 4.79
CA LEU A 140 7.13 26.97 3.69
C LEU A 140 8.16 26.56 2.62
N ASP A 141 9.08 27.46 2.29
CA ASP A 141 10.12 27.20 1.28
C ASP A 141 11.01 26.01 1.64
N GLN A 142 11.32 25.82 2.92
CA GLN A 142 12.11 24.67 3.34
C GLN A 142 11.34 23.35 3.23
N VAL A 143 10.03 23.39 3.43
CA VAL A 143 9.17 22.20 3.28
C VAL A 143 9.01 21.87 1.81
N LEU A 144 8.75 22.87 0.96
CA LEU A 144 8.57 22.71 -0.48
C LEU A 144 9.83 22.27 -1.21
N ASN A 145 11.01 22.70 -0.75
CA ASN A 145 12.30 22.30 -1.32
C ASN A 145 12.91 21.04 -0.66
N SER A 146 12.15 20.37 0.21
CA SER A 146 12.59 19.12 0.84
C SER A 146 11.67 17.99 0.45
N ARG A 147 12.25 16.79 0.31
CA ARG A 147 11.47 15.58 0.04
C ARG A 147 10.54 15.26 1.20
N PHE A 148 9.27 15.61 1.06
CA PHE A 148 8.31 15.56 2.15
C PHE A 148 7.86 14.12 2.46
N GLY A 149 8.12 13.66 3.68
CA GLY A 149 7.73 12.32 4.15
C GLY A 149 6.79 12.30 5.34
N GLY A 150 6.41 13.46 5.90
CA GLY A 150 5.46 13.52 7.02
C GLY A 150 5.85 12.71 8.26
N GLY A 151 7.15 12.51 8.50
CA GLY A 151 7.68 11.71 9.61
C GLY A 151 7.89 10.21 9.32
N ILE A 152 7.57 9.75 8.10
CA ILE A 152 7.87 8.39 7.63
C ILE A 152 8.67 8.45 6.31
N ASN A 153 8.97 7.28 5.73
CA ASN A 153 9.62 7.20 4.42
C ASN A 153 8.81 8.00 3.37
N PRO A 154 9.43 8.95 2.62
CA PRO A 154 8.71 9.76 1.63
C PRO A 154 8.00 8.95 0.55
N ILE A 155 8.52 7.77 0.18
CA ILE A 155 7.85 6.86 -0.78
C ILE A 155 6.53 6.35 -0.20
N SER A 156 6.57 5.80 1.00
CA SER A 156 5.39 5.30 1.68
C SER A 156 4.36 6.41 1.93
N PHE A 157 4.81 7.57 2.41
CA PHE A 157 3.94 8.74 2.63
C PHE A 157 3.27 9.18 1.33
N GLY A 158 4.08 9.41 0.28
CA GLY A 158 3.59 9.83 -1.03
C GLY A 158 2.55 8.88 -1.59
N ASN A 159 2.84 7.57 -1.62
CA ASN A 159 1.94 6.58 -2.19
C ASN A 159 0.61 6.51 -1.40
N LEU A 160 0.66 6.54 -0.06
CA LEU A 160 -0.53 6.51 0.79
C LEU A 160 -1.36 7.79 0.65
N ALA A 161 -0.71 8.97 0.61
CA ALA A 161 -1.38 10.24 0.42
C ALA A 161 -2.07 10.35 -0.95
N LEU A 162 -1.40 9.87 -2.02
CA LEU A 162 -1.98 9.83 -3.36
C LEU A 162 -3.19 8.89 -3.40
N LEU A 163 -3.06 7.67 -2.89
CA LEU A 163 -4.15 6.70 -2.86
C LEU A 163 -5.34 7.22 -2.04
N GLY A 164 -5.08 7.71 -0.83
CA GLY A 164 -6.10 8.29 0.04
C GLY A 164 -6.79 9.49 -0.60
N GLY A 165 -6.03 10.38 -1.24
CA GLY A 165 -6.57 11.53 -1.98
C GLY A 165 -7.46 11.11 -3.15
N MET A 166 -7.01 10.17 -3.99
CA MET A 166 -7.78 9.68 -5.14
C MET A 166 -9.06 8.94 -4.72
N LEU A 167 -9.00 8.11 -3.68
CA LEU A 167 -10.20 7.45 -3.15
C LEU A 167 -11.16 8.45 -2.47
N THR A 168 -10.64 9.53 -1.87
CA THR A 168 -11.47 10.63 -1.35
C THR A 168 -12.18 11.38 -2.49
N ILE A 169 -11.54 11.54 -3.66
CA ILE A 169 -12.19 12.08 -4.87
C ILE A 169 -13.30 11.14 -5.37
N VAL A 170 -13.14 9.81 -5.27
CA VAL A 170 -14.24 8.87 -5.55
C VAL A 170 -15.42 9.10 -4.59
N ALA A 171 -15.15 9.37 -3.31
CA ALA A 171 -16.19 9.71 -2.33
C ALA A 171 -16.97 10.99 -2.70
N THR A 172 -16.32 11.99 -3.31
CA THR A 172 -17.01 13.16 -3.86
C THR A 172 -18.10 12.75 -4.84
N LEU A 173 -17.79 11.87 -5.80
CA LEU A 173 -18.75 11.40 -6.80
C LEU A 173 -19.94 10.67 -6.15
N PHE A 174 -19.68 9.92 -5.08
CA PHE A 174 -20.72 9.29 -4.28
C PHE A 174 -21.64 10.32 -3.62
N PHE A 175 -21.09 11.33 -2.93
CA PHE A 175 -21.91 12.35 -2.26
C PHE A 175 -22.65 13.29 -3.22
N ILE A 176 -22.13 13.51 -4.44
CA ILE A 176 -22.87 14.19 -5.51
C ILE A 176 -24.13 13.38 -5.87
N LYS A 177 -23.99 12.06 -6.07
CA LYS A 177 -25.14 11.17 -6.39
C LYS A 177 -26.16 11.14 -5.25
N GLU A 178 -25.71 11.21 -4.00
CA GLU A 178 -26.60 11.35 -2.83
C GLU A 178 -27.20 12.76 -2.66
N LYS A 179 -26.92 13.71 -3.56
CA LYS A 179 -27.35 15.12 -3.47
C LYS A 179 -26.85 15.84 -2.20
N ARG A 180 -25.74 15.40 -1.62
CA ARG A 180 -25.11 16.00 -0.42
C ARG A 180 -23.94 16.90 -0.83
N PHE A 181 -24.25 18.00 -1.49
CA PHE A 181 -23.23 18.87 -2.14
C PHE A 181 -22.19 19.45 -1.18
N ALA A 182 -22.57 19.82 0.05
CA ALA A 182 -21.61 20.32 1.03
C ALA A 182 -20.53 19.27 1.37
N LEU A 183 -20.93 18.00 1.54
CA LEU A 183 -19.98 16.91 1.73
C LEU A 183 -19.18 16.63 0.46
N ALA A 184 -19.80 16.69 -0.72
CA ALA A 184 -19.08 16.52 -1.97
C ALA A 184 -17.93 17.55 -2.10
N ILE A 185 -18.20 18.83 -1.79
CA ILE A 185 -17.20 19.89 -1.80
C ILE A 185 -16.10 19.60 -0.79
N LEU A 186 -16.45 19.25 0.46
CA LEU A 186 -15.49 18.90 1.50
C LEU A 186 -14.56 17.75 1.07
N PHE A 187 -15.13 16.65 0.56
CA PHE A 187 -14.33 15.51 0.12
C PHE A 187 -13.48 15.85 -1.11
N PHE A 188 -13.99 16.72 -1.99
CA PHE A 188 -13.23 17.15 -3.15
C PHE A 188 -11.99 17.96 -2.73
N THR A 189 -12.16 18.92 -1.83
CA THR A 189 -11.06 19.75 -1.34
C THR A 189 -10.04 18.93 -0.56
N LEU A 190 -10.49 18.02 0.32
CA LEU A 190 -9.61 17.10 1.04
C LEU A 190 -8.83 16.19 0.08
N GLY A 191 -9.52 15.62 -0.91
CA GLY A 191 -8.91 14.71 -1.89
C GLY A 191 -7.86 15.41 -2.76
N VAL A 192 -8.20 16.58 -3.33
CA VAL A 192 -7.27 17.36 -4.15
C VAL A 192 -6.06 17.83 -3.32
N ALA A 193 -6.28 18.33 -2.11
CA ALA A 193 -5.18 18.75 -1.24
C ALA A 193 -4.24 17.59 -0.89
N ALA A 194 -4.76 16.41 -0.57
CA ALA A 194 -3.95 15.23 -0.32
C ALA A 194 -3.15 14.78 -1.57
N VAL A 195 -3.74 14.84 -2.77
CA VAL A 195 -3.02 14.57 -4.02
C VAL A 195 -1.90 15.58 -4.23
N VAL A 196 -2.14 16.87 -4.04
CA VAL A 196 -1.09 17.92 -4.19
C VAL A 196 0.04 17.70 -3.18
N ILE A 197 -0.28 17.49 -1.90
CA ILE A 197 0.72 17.21 -0.85
C ILE A 197 1.51 15.94 -1.17
N SER A 198 0.88 14.92 -1.76
CA SER A 198 1.57 13.69 -2.14
C SER A 198 2.66 13.91 -3.19
N MET A 199 2.55 14.95 -4.04
CA MET A 199 3.58 15.30 -5.02
C MET A 199 4.86 15.86 -4.37
N LEU A 200 4.76 16.46 -3.18
CA LEU A 200 5.91 16.96 -2.41
C LEU A 200 6.84 15.84 -1.92
N SER A 201 6.39 14.58 -1.99
CA SER A 201 7.25 13.42 -1.71
C SER A 201 8.28 13.15 -2.81
N GLU A 202 8.14 13.78 -3.97
CA GLU A 202 8.96 13.61 -5.18
C GLU A 202 9.13 12.14 -5.57
N THR A 203 8.07 11.37 -5.38
CA THR A 203 8.04 9.94 -5.70
C THR A 203 7.69 9.75 -7.16
N ARG A 204 8.60 9.16 -7.93
CA ARG A 204 8.36 8.86 -9.35
C ARG A 204 7.13 7.96 -9.55
N SER A 205 6.90 7.03 -8.61
CA SER A 205 5.71 6.17 -8.61
C SER A 205 4.41 6.97 -8.60
N ASN A 206 4.34 8.08 -7.86
CA ASN A 206 3.16 8.93 -7.82
C ASN A 206 2.95 9.68 -9.14
N LEU A 207 4.03 10.21 -9.74
CA LEU A 207 3.98 10.88 -11.04
C LEU A 207 3.48 9.93 -12.14
N VAL A 208 3.92 8.67 -12.10
CA VAL A 208 3.46 7.63 -13.04
C VAL A 208 2.03 7.20 -12.72
N ALA A 209 1.69 6.96 -11.45
CA ALA A 209 0.39 6.42 -11.04
C ALA A 209 -0.78 7.40 -11.20
N LEU A 210 -0.57 8.69 -10.92
CA LEU A 210 -1.61 9.72 -10.99
C LEU A 210 -2.35 9.74 -12.34
N PRO A 211 -1.68 9.75 -13.51
CA PRO A 211 -2.31 9.58 -14.81
C PRO A 211 -3.29 8.40 -14.90
N PHE A 212 -2.84 7.21 -14.50
CA PHE A 212 -3.64 5.99 -14.56
C PHE A 212 -4.84 6.09 -13.61
N LEU A 213 -4.62 6.58 -12.40
CA LEU A 213 -5.69 6.78 -11.41
C LEU A 213 -6.74 7.78 -11.92
N LEU A 214 -6.33 8.86 -12.59
CA LEU A 214 -7.24 9.82 -13.19
C LEU A 214 -8.03 9.21 -14.36
N VAL A 215 -7.39 8.40 -15.21
CA VAL A 215 -8.07 7.64 -16.27
C VAL A 215 -9.12 6.69 -15.68
N LEU A 216 -8.80 6.02 -14.56
CA LEU A 216 -9.75 5.15 -13.85
C LEU A 216 -10.96 5.90 -13.27
N LEU A 217 -10.87 7.22 -13.06
CA LEU A 217 -12.02 8.04 -12.67
C LEU A 217 -12.96 8.36 -13.84
N ILE A 218 -12.47 8.40 -15.09
CA ILE A 218 -13.24 8.81 -16.26
C ILE A 218 -14.57 8.05 -16.37
N PRO A 219 -14.64 6.71 -16.26
CA PRO A 219 -15.90 5.98 -16.33
C PRO A 219 -16.92 6.40 -15.26
N LEU A 220 -16.49 6.96 -14.14
CA LEU A 220 -17.36 7.40 -13.04
C LEU A 220 -17.94 8.81 -13.26
N LEU A 221 -17.40 9.58 -14.20
CA LEU A 221 -17.81 10.95 -14.51
C LEU A 221 -19.02 11.01 -15.47
N SER A 222 -19.70 12.14 -15.48
CA SER A 222 -20.76 12.44 -16.45
C SER A 222 -20.20 12.57 -17.87
N LYS A 223 -21.01 12.34 -18.91
CA LYS A 223 -20.56 12.37 -20.32
C LYS A 223 -19.74 13.61 -20.69
N ARG A 224 -20.14 14.80 -20.21
CA ARG A 224 -19.42 16.07 -20.45
C ARG A 224 -18.05 16.09 -19.76
N LEU A 225 -17.98 15.66 -18.51
CA LEU A 225 -16.73 15.60 -17.74
C LEU A 225 -15.77 14.52 -18.25
N ARG A 226 -16.27 13.45 -18.87
CA ARG A 226 -15.42 12.43 -19.52
C ARG A 226 -14.58 13.02 -20.64
N ILE A 227 -15.20 13.85 -21.50
CA ILE A 227 -14.50 14.51 -22.61
C ILE A 227 -13.43 15.46 -22.06
N ALA A 228 -13.78 16.25 -21.05
CA ALA A 228 -12.81 17.12 -20.37
C ALA A 228 -11.66 16.31 -19.75
N GLY A 229 -11.96 15.19 -19.09
CA GLY A 229 -10.96 14.30 -18.49
C GLY A 229 -9.97 13.73 -19.52
N LEU A 230 -10.44 13.36 -20.70
CA LEU A 230 -9.57 12.85 -21.78
C LEU A 230 -8.56 13.88 -22.28
N ILE A 231 -8.83 15.18 -22.10
CA ILE A 231 -7.93 16.27 -22.49
C ILE A 231 -7.07 16.71 -21.31
N VAL A 232 -7.67 16.88 -20.14
CA VAL A 232 -7.00 17.41 -18.93
C VAL A 232 -5.98 16.42 -18.38
N VAL A 233 -6.27 15.11 -18.41
CA VAL A 233 -5.34 14.12 -17.85
C VAL A 233 -4.00 14.13 -18.58
N PRO A 234 -3.92 14.00 -19.92
CA PRO A 234 -2.65 14.12 -20.66
C PRO A 234 -1.89 15.42 -20.38
N VAL A 235 -2.59 16.55 -20.27
CA VAL A 235 -1.97 17.86 -19.97
C VAL A 235 -1.34 17.86 -18.57
N LEU A 236 -2.03 17.31 -17.57
CA LEU A 236 -1.49 17.17 -16.21
C LEU A 236 -0.29 16.22 -16.18
N VAL A 237 -0.34 15.12 -16.93
CA VAL A 237 0.81 14.20 -17.07
C VAL A 237 2.01 14.93 -17.66
N ALA A 238 1.81 15.61 -18.79
CA ALA A 238 2.87 16.33 -19.48
C ALA A 238 3.47 17.42 -18.57
N GLY A 239 2.62 18.19 -17.89
CA GLY A 239 3.08 19.19 -16.91
C GLY A 239 3.91 18.57 -15.80
N ALA A 240 3.42 17.49 -15.17
CA ALA A 240 4.12 16.83 -14.07
C ALA A 240 5.47 16.22 -14.47
N ILE A 241 5.57 15.70 -15.71
CA ILE A 241 6.84 15.20 -16.27
C ILE A 241 7.82 16.37 -16.50
N ILE A 242 7.35 17.46 -17.12
CA ILE A 242 8.19 18.63 -17.45
C ILE A 242 8.74 19.30 -16.18
N THR A 243 7.94 19.38 -15.12
CA THR A 243 8.34 20.05 -13.88
C THR A 243 9.13 19.17 -12.91
N SER A 244 9.32 17.88 -13.20
CA SER A 244 10.02 16.97 -12.29
C SER A 244 11.51 16.90 -12.64
N ASP A 245 12.34 17.60 -11.85
CA ASP A 245 13.81 17.55 -11.95
C ASP A 245 14.38 16.13 -11.83
N ARG A 246 13.67 15.26 -11.10
CA ARG A 246 14.05 13.86 -10.92
C ARG A 246 13.71 12.98 -12.12
N MET A 247 12.64 13.28 -12.85
CA MET A 247 12.32 12.59 -14.10
C MET A 247 13.25 13.06 -15.21
N SER A 248 13.50 14.37 -15.29
CA SER A 248 14.42 14.95 -16.28
C SER A 248 15.86 14.47 -16.08
N SER A 249 16.36 14.40 -14.84
CA SER A 249 17.70 13.85 -14.55
C SER A 249 17.83 12.37 -14.89
N SER A 250 16.83 11.53 -14.58
CA SER A 250 16.85 10.12 -14.97
C SER A 250 16.76 9.91 -16.48
N LEU A 251 15.95 10.70 -17.19
CA LEU A 251 15.87 10.65 -18.65
C LEU A 251 17.17 11.14 -19.29
N ASN A 252 17.77 12.22 -18.77
CA ASN A 252 19.03 12.73 -19.27
C ASN A 252 20.17 11.72 -19.05
N GLY A 253 20.30 11.14 -17.87
CA GLY A 253 21.31 10.10 -17.60
C GLY A 253 21.16 8.87 -18.50
N LEU A 254 19.93 8.44 -18.75
CA LEU A 254 19.67 7.33 -19.68
C LEU A 254 19.99 7.68 -21.13
N LEU A 255 19.61 8.88 -21.59
CA LEU A 255 19.75 9.29 -22.99
C LEU A 255 21.16 9.76 -23.36
N HIS A 256 21.90 10.34 -22.42
CA HIS A 256 23.21 10.95 -22.68
C HIS A 256 24.36 10.13 -22.11
N ASP A 257 24.20 9.57 -20.91
CA ASP A 257 25.28 8.87 -20.20
C ASP A 257 25.14 7.34 -20.33
N GLY A 258 23.99 6.83 -20.80
CA GLY A 258 23.70 5.40 -20.89
C GLY A 258 23.56 4.71 -19.53
N HIS A 259 23.56 5.47 -18.44
CA HIS A 259 23.49 4.96 -17.07
C HIS A 259 22.06 5.09 -16.52
N LEU A 260 21.65 4.09 -15.75
CA LEU A 260 20.37 4.12 -15.07
C LEU A 260 20.52 4.89 -13.74
N ASP A 261 19.41 5.38 -13.21
CA ASP A 261 19.41 5.95 -11.86
C ASP A 261 19.85 4.88 -10.85
N SER A 262 20.67 5.25 -9.85
CA SER A 262 21.24 4.30 -8.88
C SER A 262 20.19 3.41 -8.18
N GLY A 263 19.00 3.95 -7.90
CA GLY A 263 17.91 3.16 -7.32
C GLY A 263 17.29 2.13 -8.27
N MET A 264 17.40 2.34 -9.58
CA MET A 264 16.96 1.39 -10.60
C MET A 264 18.03 0.33 -10.87
N GLU A 265 19.32 0.70 -10.87
CA GLU A 265 20.44 -0.25 -10.96
C GLU A 265 20.40 -1.25 -9.80
N ILE A 266 20.26 -0.76 -8.57
CA ILE A 266 20.12 -1.60 -7.38
C ILE A 266 18.93 -2.57 -7.53
N ARG A 267 17.79 -2.10 -8.04
CA ARG A 267 16.60 -2.93 -8.25
C ARG A 267 16.81 -4.03 -9.27
N LEU A 268 17.45 -3.70 -10.40
CA LEU A 268 17.76 -4.69 -11.43
C LEU A 268 18.71 -5.77 -10.90
N GLU A 269 19.69 -5.38 -10.09
CA GLU A 269 20.62 -6.31 -9.46
C GLU A 269 19.89 -7.27 -8.50
N VAL A 270 19.09 -6.75 -7.57
CA VAL A 270 18.32 -7.61 -6.64
C VAL A 270 17.27 -8.49 -7.35
N TRP A 271 16.71 -8.02 -8.46
CA TRP A 271 15.82 -8.82 -9.30
C TRP A 271 16.58 -9.94 -9.99
N GLY A 272 17.79 -9.67 -10.46
CA GLY A 272 18.71 -10.69 -10.98
C GLY A 272 19.04 -11.77 -9.95
N GLN A 273 19.33 -11.37 -8.71
CA GLN A 273 19.55 -12.30 -7.61
C GLN A 273 18.30 -13.16 -7.34
N ALA A 274 17.11 -12.55 -7.22
CA ALA A 274 15.86 -13.28 -6.99
C ALA A 274 15.52 -14.25 -8.14
N LEU A 275 15.73 -13.84 -9.39
CA LEU A 275 15.53 -14.71 -10.56
C LEU A 275 16.51 -15.88 -10.59
N THR A 276 17.77 -15.64 -10.21
CA THR A 276 18.79 -16.68 -10.12
C THR A 276 18.41 -17.71 -9.06
N MET A 277 18.02 -17.25 -7.87
CA MET A 277 17.50 -18.12 -6.80
C MET A 277 16.28 -18.94 -7.23
N PHE A 278 15.33 -18.33 -7.95
CA PHE A 278 14.19 -19.05 -8.50
C PHE A 278 14.61 -20.11 -9.52
N GLY A 279 15.60 -19.80 -10.37
CA GLY A 279 16.17 -20.76 -11.33
C GLY A 279 16.84 -21.95 -10.66
N GLU A 280 17.51 -21.74 -9.52
CA GLU A 280 18.15 -22.80 -8.74
C GLU A 280 17.13 -23.68 -8.01
N ASN A 281 16.04 -23.09 -7.47
CA ASN A 281 15.05 -23.78 -6.65
C ASN A 281 13.60 -23.49 -7.12
N PRO A 282 13.20 -23.88 -8.34
CA PRO A 282 11.92 -23.44 -8.92
C PRO A 282 10.69 -23.99 -8.21
N TRP A 283 10.77 -25.16 -7.57
CA TRP A 283 9.61 -25.84 -7.00
C TRP A 283 9.36 -25.49 -5.53
N SER A 284 10.41 -25.41 -4.72
CA SER A 284 10.32 -25.12 -3.29
C SER A 284 10.67 -23.69 -2.93
N GLY A 285 11.39 -22.98 -3.81
CA GLY A 285 12.15 -21.79 -3.44
C GLY A 285 13.32 -22.12 -2.51
N ALA A 286 14.07 -21.08 -2.18
CA ALA A 286 15.23 -21.15 -1.29
C ALA A 286 14.89 -21.00 0.20
N GLY A 287 13.61 -20.98 0.57
CA GLY A 287 13.16 -20.68 1.93
C GLY A 287 12.81 -19.20 2.14
N LEU A 288 12.05 -18.90 3.20
CA LEU A 288 11.62 -17.53 3.53
C LEU A 288 12.77 -16.65 4.02
N GLY A 289 13.80 -17.23 4.64
CA GLY A 289 15.04 -16.56 5.00
C GLY A 289 16.07 -16.56 3.87
N GLY A 290 15.92 -17.45 2.89
CA GLY A 290 16.89 -17.68 1.82
C GLY A 290 17.28 -16.42 1.03
N TYR A 291 16.36 -15.46 0.84
CA TYR A 291 16.69 -14.23 0.12
C TYR A 291 17.63 -13.30 0.91
N THR A 292 17.43 -13.20 2.24
CA THR A 292 18.37 -12.45 3.11
C THR A 292 19.75 -13.08 3.05
N HIS A 293 19.83 -14.40 3.23
CA HIS A 293 21.10 -15.14 3.18
C HIS A 293 21.81 -15.01 1.83
N ARG A 294 21.06 -14.99 0.72
CA ARG A 294 21.62 -14.74 -0.62
C ARG A 294 22.35 -13.40 -0.65
N ILE A 295 21.67 -12.30 -0.30
CA ILE A 295 22.28 -10.96 -0.35
C ILE A 295 23.51 -10.87 0.57
N GLU A 296 23.43 -11.41 1.78
CA GLU A 296 24.56 -11.44 2.71
C GLU A 296 25.76 -12.22 2.14
N SER A 297 25.49 -13.36 1.50
CA SER A 297 26.54 -14.20 0.90
C SER A 297 27.22 -13.56 -0.31
N GLU A 298 26.46 -12.89 -1.18
CA GLU A 298 27.00 -12.22 -2.37
C GLU A 298 27.81 -10.98 -1.99
N VAL A 299 27.42 -10.26 -0.94
CA VAL A 299 28.22 -9.17 -0.38
C VAL A 299 29.51 -9.71 0.24
N ALA A 300 29.42 -10.78 1.04
CA ALA A 300 30.60 -11.41 1.65
C ALA A 300 31.58 -11.97 0.61
N ALA A 301 31.08 -12.43 -0.54
CA ALA A 301 31.88 -12.91 -1.67
C ALA A 301 32.49 -11.77 -2.52
N GLY A 302 32.11 -10.52 -2.28
CA GLY A 302 32.56 -9.36 -3.06
C GLY A 302 31.85 -9.19 -4.41
N ASN A 303 30.76 -9.93 -4.66
CA ASN A 303 29.95 -9.82 -5.87
C ASN A 303 28.96 -8.65 -5.79
N LEU A 304 28.54 -8.26 -4.59
CA LEU A 304 27.69 -7.10 -4.34
C LEU A 304 28.35 -6.08 -3.39
N PRO A 305 28.11 -4.77 -3.59
CA PRO A 305 28.57 -3.73 -2.66
C PRO A 305 27.91 -3.84 -1.28
N GLU A 306 28.62 -3.40 -0.23
CA GLU A 306 28.12 -3.41 1.17
C GLU A 306 26.78 -2.69 1.37
N LEU A 307 26.49 -1.67 0.56
CA LEU A 307 25.21 -0.93 0.61
C LEU A 307 23.98 -1.85 0.48
N PHE A 308 24.11 -3.01 -0.16
CA PHE A 308 23.02 -3.97 -0.32
C PHE A 308 22.58 -4.59 1.01
N LEU A 309 23.45 -4.63 2.01
CA LEU A 309 23.10 -5.08 3.36
C LEU A 309 22.05 -4.17 4.01
N ASP A 310 22.12 -2.87 3.75
CA ASP A 310 21.23 -1.88 4.35
C ASP A 310 19.92 -1.68 3.57
N CYS A 311 20.00 -1.71 2.23
CA CYS A 311 18.85 -1.36 1.38
C CYS A 311 17.96 -2.53 0.99
N CYS A 312 18.55 -3.74 0.99
CA CYS A 312 18.14 -4.76 0.05
C CYS A 312 18.14 -6.17 0.66
N THR A 313 18.51 -6.31 1.93
CA THR A 313 18.26 -7.51 2.73
C THR A 313 16.77 -7.66 3.03
N GLY A 314 16.29 -8.90 3.11
CA GLY A 314 14.91 -9.21 3.48
C GLY A 314 13.85 -9.11 2.36
N HIS A 315 14.07 -8.36 1.28
CA HIS A 315 13.09 -8.31 0.18
C HIS A 315 13.66 -7.89 -1.19
N ALA A 316 13.22 -8.56 -2.25
CA ALA A 316 13.62 -8.27 -3.64
C ALA A 316 13.01 -6.98 -4.25
N HIS A 317 12.39 -6.11 -3.43
CA HIS A 317 11.61 -4.94 -3.89
C HIS A 317 10.56 -5.24 -4.99
N ASN A 318 10.15 -6.51 -5.11
CA ASN A 318 9.14 -7.02 -6.03
C ASN A 318 8.55 -8.29 -5.42
N ASP A 319 7.29 -8.23 -4.99
CA ASP A 319 6.65 -9.33 -4.25
C ASP A 319 6.61 -10.63 -5.06
N LEU A 320 6.39 -10.54 -6.38
CA LEU A 320 6.34 -11.72 -7.25
C LEU A 320 7.71 -12.41 -7.34
N LEU A 321 8.78 -11.64 -7.56
CA LEU A 321 10.14 -12.18 -7.62
C LEU A 321 10.60 -12.68 -6.25
N ASN A 322 10.23 -11.99 -5.18
CA ASN A 322 10.54 -12.41 -3.82
C ASN A 322 9.85 -13.74 -3.48
N ASN A 323 8.56 -13.88 -3.81
CA ASN A 323 7.81 -15.12 -3.60
C ASN A 323 8.34 -16.26 -4.49
N ALA A 324 8.74 -15.96 -5.73
CA ALA A 324 9.39 -16.92 -6.60
C ALA A 324 10.71 -17.43 -6.00
N ALA A 325 11.58 -16.51 -5.55
CA ALA A 325 12.87 -16.85 -4.97
C ALA A 325 12.75 -17.65 -3.67
N THR A 326 11.82 -17.28 -2.79
CA THR A 326 11.69 -17.86 -1.45
C THR A 326 10.79 -19.09 -1.38
N SER A 327 9.76 -19.16 -2.22
CA SER A 327 8.70 -20.18 -2.15
C SER A 327 8.40 -20.88 -3.49
N GLY A 328 9.15 -20.57 -4.55
CA GLY A 328 9.03 -21.23 -5.85
C GLY A 328 7.68 -20.98 -6.55
N VAL A 329 7.34 -21.88 -7.46
CA VAL A 329 6.04 -21.89 -8.17
C VAL A 329 4.84 -21.88 -7.21
N PRO A 330 4.82 -22.63 -6.09
CA PRO A 330 3.73 -22.52 -5.11
C PRO A 330 3.54 -21.10 -4.58
N GLY A 331 4.64 -20.38 -4.30
CA GLY A 331 4.59 -18.98 -3.83
C GLY A 331 4.07 -18.00 -4.87
N ILE A 332 4.35 -18.26 -6.15
CA ILE A 332 3.82 -17.46 -7.26
C ILE A 332 2.30 -17.63 -7.39
N LEU A 333 1.80 -18.84 -7.13
CA LEU A 333 0.39 -19.20 -7.31
C LEU A 333 -0.49 -18.95 -6.09
N SER A 334 0.12 -18.73 -4.92
CA SER A 334 -0.57 -18.52 -3.65
C SER A 334 -0.99 -17.07 -3.44
#